data_AF-A0AAV4UR36-F1
#
_entry.id   AF-A0AAV4UR36-F1
#
_cell.length_a   1.000
_cell.length_b   1.000
_cell.length_c   1.000
_cell.angle_alpha   90.00
_cell.angle_beta   90.00
_cell.angle_gamma   90.00
#
_symmetry.space_group_name_H-M   'P 1'
#
loop_
_entity.id
_entity.type
_entity.pdbx_description
1 polymer ?
#
loop_
_entity_poly.entity_id
_entity_poly.type
_entity_poly.pdbx_seq_one_letter_code
_entity_poly.pdbx_strand_id
1 'polypeptide(L)'
;METLFAFAVIFFCVYIAVAEDGKGCESGADCDEDECCLQSQIFRKPLCRKLKEKDDWCDPGLIPNAKLYIYMCPCGKGLSCIPEEKEVRNG
;
A
#
# COMPACT_ATOMS: atom_id res chain seq x y z
N MET A 1 22.79 12.02 -30.98
CA MET A 1 21.89 12.94 -30.23
C MET A 1 20.47 12.39 -30.16
N GLU A 2 19.91 11.88 -31.27
CA GLU A 2 18.52 11.38 -31.33
C GLU A 2 18.23 10.19 -30.38
N THR A 3 19.17 9.26 -30.23
CA THR A 3 19.03 8.13 -29.30
C THR A 3 19.03 8.55 -27.82
N LEU A 4 19.80 9.58 -27.45
CA LEU A 4 19.81 10.14 -26.10
C LEU A 4 18.48 10.80 -25.73
N PHE A 5 17.86 11.50 -26.69
CA PHE A 5 16.52 12.07 -26.50
C PHE A 5 15.46 10.99 -26.31
N ALA A 6 15.52 9.90 -27.08
CA ALA A 6 14.60 8.77 -26.92
C ALA A 6 14.71 8.13 -25.52
N PHE A 7 15.92 7.89 -25.03
CA PHE A 7 16.11 7.35 -23.68
C PHE A 7 15.63 8.31 -22.59
N ALA A 8 15.90 9.62 -22.72
CA ALA A 8 15.43 10.62 -21.75
C ALA A 8 13.90 10.67 -21.66
N VAL A 9 13.20 10.58 -22.79
CA VAL A 9 11.73 10.53 -22.84
C VAL A 9 11.20 9.27 -22.17
N ILE A 10 11.80 8.11 -22.43
CA ILE A 10 11.39 6.85 -21.81
C ILE A 10 11.57 6.90 -20.28
N PHE A 11 12.72 7.38 -19.79
CA PHE A 11 12.96 7.54 -18.36
C PHE A 11 11.98 8.51 -17.71
N PHE A 12 11.63 9.60 -18.39
CA PHE A 12 10.65 10.57 -17.91
C PHE A 12 9.24 9.95 -17.84
N CYS A 13 8.82 9.19 -18.85
CA CYS A 13 7.53 8.49 -18.84
C CYS A 13 7.43 7.44 -17.72
N VAL A 14 8.50 6.67 -17.48
CA VAL A 14 8.54 5.68 -16.39
C VAL A 14 8.49 6.38 -15.02
N TYR A 15 9.13 7.54 -14.88
CA TYR A 15 9.10 8.31 -13.63
C TYR A 15 7.69 8.82 -13.30
N ILE A 16 6.95 9.32 -14.29
CA ILE A 16 5.57 9.80 -14.08
C ILE A 16 4.63 8.65 -13.70
N ALA A 17 4.83 7.45 -14.25
CA ALA A 17 4.02 6.29 -13.91
C ALA A 17 4.20 5.80 -12.45
N VAL A 18 5.30 6.16 -11.79
CA VAL A 18 5.60 5.77 -10.40
C VAL A 18 5.16 6.84 -9.39
N ALA A 19 4.91 8.07 -9.85
CA ALA A 19 4.53 9.21 -9.01
C ALA A 19 3.02 9.25 -8.74
N GLU A 20 2.44 8.18 -8.22
CA GLU A 20 1.07 8.20 -7.71
C GLU A 20 1.06 8.73 -6.26
N ASP A 21 0.98 10.05 -6.13
CA ASP A 21 0.65 10.70 -4.85
C ASP A 21 -0.83 10.37 -4.56
N GLY A 22 -1.07 9.44 -3.62
CA GLY A 22 -2.38 8.87 -3.38
C GLY A 22 -3.46 9.91 -3.12
N LYS A 23 -4.67 9.67 -3.67
CA LYS A 23 -5.84 10.53 -3.47
C LYS A 23 -6.17 10.68 -1.99
N GLY A 24 -6.52 11.89 -1.54
CA GLY A 24 -7.01 12.11 -0.17
C GLY A 24 -8.33 11.39 0.08
N CYS A 25 -8.49 10.82 1.28
CA CYS A 25 -9.66 10.02 1.63
C CYS A 25 -10.12 10.25 3.08
N GLU A 26 -11.40 9.95 3.36
CA GLU A 26 -11.94 9.86 4.72
C GLU A 26 -12.35 8.43 5.07
N SER A 27 -12.58 7.60 4.06
CA SER A 27 -12.98 6.21 4.19
C SER A 27 -12.45 5.34 3.05
N GLY A 28 -12.43 4.02 3.23
CA GLY A 28 -12.12 3.08 2.14
C GLY A 28 -13.05 3.19 0.92
N ALA A 29 -14.27 3.72 1.09
CA ALA A 29 -15.19 3.94 -0.03
C ALA A 29 -14.78 5.09 -0.96
N ASP A 30 -13.84 5.93 -0.53
CA ASP A 30 -13.28 7.02 -1.36
C ASP A 30 -12.15 6.53 -2.30
N CYS A 31 -11.68 5.29 -2.10
CA CYS A 31 -10.55 4.69 -2.81
C CYS A 31 -11.01 3.59 -3.78
N ASP A 32 -10.11 3.15 -4.66
CA ASP A 32 -10.37 2.03 -5.57
C ASP A 32 -10.48 0.68 -4.81
N GLU A 33 -11.05 -0.34 -5.47
CA GLU A 33 -11.30 -1.66 -4.84
C GLU A 33 -10.02 -2.36 -4.34
N ASP A 34 -8.87 -2.02 -4.90
CA ASP A 34 -7.55 -2.54 -4.52
C ASP A 34 -6.78 -1.60 -3.57
N GLU A 35 -7.46 -0.63 -2.96
CA GLU A 35 -6.89 0.37 -2.07
C GLU A 35 -7.58 0.44 -0.70
N CYS A 36 -6.88 1.02 0.28
CA CYS A 36 -7.40 1.37 1.58
C CYS A 36 -7.12 2.84 1.92
N CYS A 37 -7.96 3.43 2.76
CA CYS A 37 -7.71 4.77 3.28
C CYS A 37 -6.75 4.70 4.48
N LEU A 38 -5.54 5.26 4.33
CA LEU A 38 -4.46 5.14 5.29
C LEU A 38 -4.01 6.49 5.88
N GLN A 39 -4.04 6.57 7.22
CA GLN A 39 -3.38 7.61 8.01
C GLN A 39 -1.98 7.14 8.41
N SER A 40 -0.98 7.43 7.56
CA SER A 40 0.41 7.01 7.81
C SER A 40 1.16 7.96 8.77
N GLN A 41 0.78 9.25 8.80
CA GLN A 41 1.36 10.25 9.72
C GLN A 41 0.27 11.10 10.35
N ILE A 42 0.25 11.27 11.67
CA ILE A 42 -0.80 12.00 12.43
C ILE A 42 -1.05 13.43 11.90
N PHE A 43 -0.03 14.09 11.37
CA PHE A 43 -0.12 15.49 10.90
C PHE A 43 -0.47 15.64 9.41
N ARG A 44 -0.55 14.55 8.64
CA ARG A 44 -0.93 14.60 7.23
C ARG A 44 -2.38 14.18 7.05
N LYS A 45 -2.99 14.51 5.92
CA LYS A 45 -4.30 13.95 5.57
C LYS A 45 -4.16 12.46 5.23
N PRO A 46 -5.17 11.63 5.51
CA PRO A 46 -5.19 10.26 5.02
C PRO A 46 -5.14 10.22 3.49
N LEU A 47 -4.51 9.19 2.94
CA LEU A 47 -4.40 8.98 1.51
C LEU A 47 -4.78 7.53 1.17
N CYS A 48 -5.36 7.33 -0.01
CA CYS A 48 -5.55 6.02 -0.59
C CYS A 48 -4.18 5.38 -0.83
N ARG A 49 -4.06 4.12 -0.42
CA ARG A 49 -2.85 3.31 -0.59
C ARG A 49 -3.25 1.91 -1.00
N LYS A 50 -2.41 1.28 -1.82
CA LYS A 50 -2.61 -0.10 -2.27
C LYS A 50 -2.71 -1.06 -1.09
N LEU A 51 -3.60 -2.04 -1.22
CA LEU A 51 -3.69 -3.19 -0.32
C LEU A 51 -2.39 -4.00 -0.36
N LYS A 52 -2.13 -4.77 0.70
CA LYS A 52 -0.95 -5.63 0.76
C LYS A 52 -1.06 -6.79 -0.23
N GLU A 53 0.02 -7.05 -0.95
CA GLU A 53 0.11 -8.12 -1.91
C GLU A 53 0.49 -9.45 -1.23
N LYS A 54 0.66 -10.51 -2.02
CA LYS A 54 1.17 -11.77 -1.49
C LYS A 54 2.61 -11.58 -1.02
N ASP A 55 2.99 -12.24 0.08
CA ASP A 55 4.32 -12.18 0.69
C ASP A 55 4.71 -10.82 1.29
N ASP A 56 3.80 -9.83 1.27
CA ASP A 56 3.96 -8.59 2.04
C ASP A 56 3.87 -8.86 3.55
N TRP A 57 4.65 -8.11 4.32
CA TRP A 57 4.49 -8.10 5.77
C TRP A 57 3.11 -7.52 6.15
N CYS A 58 2.43 -8.20 7.07
CA CYS A 58 1.09 -7.85 7.55
C CYS A 58 0.99 -8.08 9.07
N ASP A 59 0.01 -7.44 9.70
CA ASP A 59 -0.31 -7.65 11.10
C ASP A 59 -1.60 -8.49 11.24
N PRO A 60 -1.55 -9.69 11.87
CA PRO A 60 -2.73 -10.54 12.02
C PRO A 60 -3.76 -9.98 13.03
N GLY A 61 -3.39 -8.97 13.83
CA GLY A 61 -4.30 -8.25 14.71
C GLY A 61 -5.04 -7.08 14.03
N LEU A 62 -4.74 -6.78 12.77
CA LEU A 62 -5.34 -5.68 12.04
C LEU A 62 -6.82 -5.96 11.76
N ILE A 63 -7.69 -5.00 12.11
CA ILE A 63 -9.14 -5.13 11.90
C ILE A 63 -9.46 -4.99 10.40
N PRO A 64 -10.08 -6.00 9.76
CA PRO A 64 -10.50 -5.88 8.37
C PRO A 64 -11.69 -4.93 8.21
N ASN A 65 -11.78 -4.28 7.05
CA ASN A 65 -12.84 -3.32 6.69
C ASN A 65 -12.96 -2.10 7.64
N ALA A 66 -11.86 -1.66 8.24
CA ALA A 66 -11.86 -0.41 8.99
C ALA A 66 -12.10 0.77 8.03
N LYS A 67 -12.85 1.79 8.49
CA LYS A 67 -13.06 3.02 7.72
C LYS A 67 -11.73 3.68 7.38
N LEU A 68 -10.85 3.75 8.38
CA LEU A 68 -9.53 4.37 8.31
C LEU A 68 -8.51 3.44 8.93
N TYR A 69 -7.44 3.16 8.20
CA TYR A 69 -6.30 2.40 8.68
C TYR A 69 -5.23 3.32 9.23
N ILE A 70 -4.51 2.86 10.25
CA ILE A 70 -3.35 3.57 10.80
C ILE A 70 -2.11 2.71 10.53
N TYR A 71 -1.05 3.35 10.06
CA TYR A 71 0.25 2.73 9.74
C TYR A 71 0.30 1.75 8.55
N MET A 72 -0.69 0.88 8.34
CA MET A 72 -0.71 -0.05 7.19
C MET A 72 -2.10 -0.39 6.67
N CYS A 73 -2.19 -0.72 5.37
CA CYS A 73 -3.37 -1.33 4.76
C CYS A 73 -3.48 -2.83 5.06
N PRO A 74 -4.68 -3.43 5.00
CA PRO A 74 -4.87 -4.86 5.13
C PRO A 74 -4.40 -5.61 3.86
N CYS A 75 -4.39 -6.94 3.96
CA CYS A 75 -4.19 -7.84 2.83
C CYS A 75 -5.25 -7.62 1.74
N GLY A 76 -4.82 -7.77 0.48
CA GLY A 76 -5.69 -7.75 -0.68
C GLY A 76 -6.78 -8.82 -0.64
N LYS A 77 -7.78 -8.66 -1.50
CA LYS A 77 -8.94 -9.56 -1.56
C LYS A 77 -8.50 -11.01 -1.76
N GLY A 78 -9.01 -11.91 -0.92
CA GLY A 78 -8.70 -13.34 -0.98
C GLY A 78 -7.36 -13.74 -0.33
N LEU A 79 -6.62 -12.79 0.23
CA LEU A 79 -5.43 -13.04 1.03
C LEU A 79 -5.78 -13.01 2.52
N SER A 80 -4.98 -13.68 3.33
CA SER A 80 -5.11 -13.69 4.80
C SER A 80 -3.74 -13.56 5.42
N CYS A 81 -3.66 -12.75 6.48
CA CYS A 81 -2.42 -12.59 7.23
C CYS A 81 -2.23 -13.79 8.16
N ILE A 82 -1.18 -14.58 7.94
CA ILE A 82 -0.86 -15.76 8.75
C ILE A 82 0.37 -15.45 9.60
N PRO A 83 0.30 -15.63 10.94
CA PRO A 83 1.49 -15.46 11.78
C PRO A 83 2.55 -16.49 11.41
N GLU A 84 3.80 -16.06 11.27
CA GLU A 84 4.91 -17.00 11.16
C GLU A 84 5.05 -17.78 12.48
N GLU A 85 5.05 -19.11 12.39
CA GLU A 85 5.26 -19.99 13.52
C GLU A 85 6.70 -19.79 14.02
N LYS A 86 6.86 -19.07 15.14
CA LYS A 86 8.14 -19.02 15.83
C LYS A 86 8.33 -20.36 16.51
N GLU A 87 9.33 -21.15 16.10
CA GLU A 87 9.74 -22.33 16.85
C GLU A 87 10.02 -21.92 18.31
N VAL A 88 9.12 -22.29 19.21
CA VAL A 88 9.32 -22.11 20.65
C VAL A 88 10.42 -23.08 21.06
N ARG A 89 11.67 -22.59 21.08
CA ARG A 89 12.80 -23.29 21.67
C ARG A 89 12.56 -23.37 23.18
N ASN A 90 11.87 -24.41 23.62
CA ASN A 90 11.81 -24.78 25.03
C ASN A 90 13.24 -25.11 25.48
N GLY A 91 13.80 -24.25 26.32
CA GLY A 91 15.05 -24.49 27.05
C GLY A 91 14.80 -25.23 28.35
#